data_AF-A0A9E3EGS3-F1
#
_entry.id   AF-A0A9E3EGS3-F1
#
_cell.length_a   1.000
_cell.length_b   1.000
_cell.length_c   1.000
_cell.angle_alpha   90.00
_cell.angle_beta   90.00
_cell.angle_gamma   90.00
#
_symmetry.space_group_name_H-M   'P 1'
#
loop_
_entity.id
_entity.type
_entity.pdbx_description
1 polymer ?
#
loop_
_entity_poly.entity_id
_entity_poly.type
_entity_poly.pdbx_seq_one_letter_code
_entity_poly.pdbx_strand_id
1 'polypeptide(L)' 'NDPEPELRTHLTAPAPNTTQDLYVSDYLKTGRVMVKDEDVCLHCGLCAERCPTGAWDMQKFYLETAQACGR' A
#
# COMPACT_ATOMS: atom_id res chain seq x y z
N ASN A 1 2.86 -9.57 -14.13
CA ASN A 1 2.49 -8.14 -14.30
C ASN A 1 1.24 -8.14 -15.13
N ASP A 2 0.20 -8.73 -14.54
CA ASP A 2 -0.98 -9.15 -15.28
C ASP A 2 -2.07 -8.10 -15.10
N PRO A 3 -3.05 -8.04 -16.01
CA PRO A 3 -4.27 -7.25 -15.82
C PRO A 3 -4.87 -7.44 -14.41
N GLU A 4 -5.46 -6.38 -13.87
CA GLU A 4 -6.00 -6.36 -12.51
C GLU A 4 -6.96 -7.53 -12.19
N PRO A 5 -7.90 -7.95 -13.07
CA PRO A 5 -8.82 -9.05 -12.76
C PRO A 5 -8.10 -10.37 -12.50
N GLU A 6 -7.02 -10.62 -13.22
CA GLU A 6 -6.21 -11.83 -13.10
C GLU A 6 -5.33 -11.72 -11.86
N LEU A 7 -4.70 -10.56 -11.66
CA LEU A 7 -3.85 -10.26 -10.50
C LEU A 7 -4.60 -10.54 -9.18
N ARG A 8 -5.85 -10.11 -9.06
CA ARG A 8 -6.70 -10.31 -7.85
C ARG A 8 -6.87 -11.78 -7.45
N THR A 9 -6.73 -12.71 -8.38
CA THR A 9 -6.84 -14.16 -8.11
C THR A 9 -5.50 -14.83 -7.78
N HIS A 10 -4.39 -14.21 -8.19
CA HIS A 10 -3.03 -14.76 -8.08
C HIS A 10 -2.20 -14.15 -6.95
N LEU A 11 -2.69 -13.11 -6.28
CA LEU A 11 -2.11 -12.63 -5.03
C LEU A 11 -2.09 -13.75 -3.96
N THR A 12 -1.20 -13.65 -2.99
CA THR A 12 -1.06 -14.65 -1.91
C THR A 12 -2.39 -14.94 -1.20
N ALA A 13 -3.20 -13.91 -1.00
CA ALA A 13 -4.60 -14.02 -0.67
C ALA A 13 -5.43 -13.43 -1.82
N PRO A 14 -6.49 -14.09 -2.29
CA PRO A 14 -7.38 -13.51 -3.29
C PRO A 14 -8.03 -12.21 -2.79
N ALA A 15 -8.17 -11.23 -3.67
CA ALA A 15 -8.77 -9.92 -3.37
C ALA A 15 -10.17 -9.80 -4.03
N PRO A 16 -11.24 -10.31 -3.39
CA PRO A 16 -12.58 -10.35 -3.98
C PRO A 16 -13.30 -9.00 -3.98
N ASN A 17 -12.85 -8.05 -3.15
CA ASN A 17 -13.48 -6.75 -3.03
C ASN A 17 -13.04 -5.82 -4.16
N THR A 18 -13.92 -5.60 -5.13
CA THR A 18 -13.66 -4.72 -6.29
C THR A 18 -14.00 -3.26 -6.04
N THR A 19 -14.61 -2.93 -4.89
CA THR A 19 -14.87 -1.53 -4.51
C THR A 19 -13.64 -0.85 -3.92
N GLN A 20 -12.66 -1.65 -3.50
CA GLN A 20 -11.37 -1.19 -3.03
C GLN A 20 -10.32 -1.39 -4.13
N ASP A 21 -9.54 -0.34 -4.36
CA ASP A 21 -8.49 -0.32 -5.37
C ASP A 21 -7.22 -0.99 -4.86
N LEU A 22 -6.58 -1.78 -5.73
CA LEU A 22 -5.25 -2.30 -5.49
C LEU A 22 -4.19 -1.25 -5.85
N TYR A 23 -3.32 -0.93 -4.91
CA TYR A 23 -2.23 0.00 -5.14
C TYR A 23 -1.03 -0.74 -5.73
N VAL A 24 -0.57 -0.33 -6.91
CA VAL A 24 0.53 -0.97 -7.62
C VAL A 24 1.74 -0.03 -7.67
N SER A 25 2.93 -0.55 -7.36
CA SER A 25 4.16 0.23 -7.42
C SER A 25 4.55 0.56 -8.86
N ASP A 26 5.43 1.54 -9.02
CA ASP A 26 6.15 1.76 -10.27
C ASP A 26 7.00 0.55 -10.69
N TYR A 27 7.54 0.62 -11.91
CA TYR A 27 8.41 -0.41 -12.44
C TYR A 27 9.69 -0.57 -11.60
N LEU A 28 9.84 -1.75 -10.99
CA LEU A 28 11.03 -2.10 -10.23
C LEU A 28 12.06 -2.79 -11.13
N LYS A 29 13.35 -2.62 -10.80
CA LYS A 29 14.48 -3.26 -11.50
C LYS A 29 14.44 -4.80 -11.48
N THR A 30 13.62 -5.38 -10.60
CA THR A 30 13.40 -6.82 -10.49
C THR A 30 12.45 -7.37 -11.57
N GLY A 31 11.82 -6.50 -12.37
CA GLY A 31 10.83 -6.88 -13.39
C GLY A 31 9.45 -7.26 -12.82
N ARG A 32 9.28 -7.19 -11.49
CA ARG A 32 8.03 -7.46 -10.79
C ARG A 32 7.46 -6.15 -10.23
N VAL A 33 6.14 -6.12 -10.01
CA VAL A 33 5.46 -5.03 -9.30
C VAL A 33 5.17 -5.43 -7.85
N MET A 34 5.18 -4.45 -6.95
CA MET A 34 4.71 -4.64 -5.57
C MET A 34 3.28 -4.12 -5.47
N VAL A 35 2.37 -4.98 -5.04
CA VAL A 35 0.95 -4.69 -4.91
C VAL A 35 0.60 -4.56 -3.43
N LYS A 36 -0.15 -3.52 -3.08
CA LYS A 36 -0.66 -3.25 -1.74
C LYS A 36 -2.19 -3.31 -1.77
N ASP A 37 -2.72 -4.26 -1.00
CA ASP A 37 -4.14 -4.46 -0.76
C ASP A 37 -4.48 -3.96 0.64
N GLU A 38 -5.36 -2.95 0.73
CA GLU A 38 -5.74 -2.32 2.01
C GLU A 38 -6.69 -3.16 2.87
N ASP A 39 -7.35 -4.18 2.32
CA ASP A 39 -8.27 -5.04 3.07
C ASP A 39 -7.47 -5.97 3.99
N VAL A 40 -6.20 -6.21 3.63
CA VAL A 40 -5.24 -7.01 4.39
C VAL A 40 -4.17 -6.13 5.07
N CYS A 41 -3.94 -4.90 4.59
CA CYS A 41 -2.91 -4.03 5.14
C CYS A 41 -3.27 -3.56 6.56
N LEU A 42 -2.38 -3.84 7.51
CA LEU A 42 -2.53 -3.37 8.90
C LEU A 42 -1.84 -2.01 9.15
N HIS A 43 -1.36 -1.34 8.11
CA HIS A 43 -0.60 -0.09 8.21
C HIS A 43 0.61 -0.14 9.17
N CYS A 44 1.22 -1.31 9.34
CA CYS A 44 2.34 -1.49 10.28
C CYS A 44 3.67 -0.90 9.78
N GLY A 45 3.75 -0.46 8.52
CA GLY A 45 4.94 0.16 7.93
C GLY A 45 6.08 -0.78 7.55
N LEU A 46 6.03 -2.07 7.94
CA LEU A 46 7.11 -3.03 7.69
C LEU A 46 7.45 -3.21 6.20
N CYS A 47 6.46 -3.10 5.32
CA CYS A 47 6.64 -3.21 3.89
C CYS A 47 7.49 -2.07 3.32
N ALA A 48 7.34 -0.85 3.85
CA ALA A 48 8.15 0.31 3.44
C ALA A 48 9.57 0.22 4.01
N GLU A 49 9.69 -0.02 5.32
CA GLU A 49 10.97 -0.05 6.04
C GLU A 49 11.91 -1.16 5.57
N ARG A 50 11.36 -2.30 5.13
CA ARG A 50 12.14 -3.46 4.68
C ARG A 50 12.27 -3.57 3.16
N CYS A 51 11.75 -2.62 2.39
CA CYS A 51 11.75 -2.73 0.94
C CYS A 51 13.17 -2.55 0.38
N PRO A 52 13.82 -3.59 -0.18
CA PRO A 52 15.18 -3.45 -0.71
C PRO A 52 15.24 -2.60 -1.99
N THR A 53 14.11 -2.46 -2.70
CA THR A 53 14.00 -1.70 -3.94
C THR A 53 13.39 -0.31 -3.74
N GLY A 54 12.93 0.03 -2.53
CA GLY A 54 12.25 1.30 -2.27
C GLY A 54 10.93 1.46 -3.05
N ALA A 55 10.16 0.38 -3.20
CA ALA A 55 8.92 0.39 -3.98
C ALA A 55 7.80 1.23 -3.34
N TRP A 56 7.83 1.37 -2.01
CA TRP A 56 6.82 2.08 -1.22
C TRP A 56 7.50 2.74 -0.03
N ASP A 57 7.00 3.91 0.37
CA ASP A 57 7.47 4.67 1.54
C ASP A 57 6.29 5.13 2.42
N MET A 58 6.51 5.22 3.73
CA MET A 58 5.51 5.70 4.69
C MET A 58 5.59 7.22 4.82
N GLN A 59 4.56 7.92 4.35
CA GLN A 59 4.49 9.37 4.48
C GLN A 59 4.06 9.77 5.90
N LYS A 60 4.92 10.52 6.60
CA LYS A 60 4.58 11.21 7.85
C LYS A 60 4.14 12.63 7.51
N PHE A 61 3.01 13.07 8.05
CA PHE A 61 2.56 14.45 7.94
C PHE A 61 2.64 15.15 9.29
N TYR A 62 2.89 16.46 9.26
CA TYR A 62 2.84 17.31 10.43
C TYR A 62 1.41 17.83 10.59
N LEU A 63 0.79 17.57 11.75
CA LEU A 63 -0.54 18.06 12.09
C LEU A 63 -0.40 19.18 13.12
N GLU A 64 -0.67 20.42 12.71
CA GLU A 64 -0.87 21.53 13.65
C GLU A 64 -2.33 21.53 14.09
N THR A 65 -2.58 21.13 15.33
CA THR A 65 -3.93 21.17 15.90
C THR A 65 -4.20 22.53 16.52
N ALA A 66 -5.39 23.09 16.28
CA ALA A 66 -5.84 24.27 16.99
C ALA A 66 -6.05 23.90 18.46
N GLN A 67 -5.31 24.52 19.37
CA GLN A 67 -5.46 24.31 20.79
C GLN A 67 -6.80 24.94 21.23
N ALA A 68 -7.74 24.11 21.69
CA ALA A 68 -8.99 24.60 22.23
C ALA A 68 -8.70 25.50 23.44
N CYS A 69 -9.22 26.73 23.42
CA CYS A 69 -9.13 27.65 24.54
C CYS A 69 -9.98 27.10 25.69
N GLY A 70 -9.34 26.36 26.61
CA GLY A 70 -9.96 25.81 27.81
C GLY A 70 -10.24 26.91 28.83
N ARG A 71 -11.45 26.89 29.40
CA ARG A 71 -11.92 27.80 30.45
C ARG A 71 -11.40 27.37 31.82
#